data_AF-A0A9P6NCR4-F1
#
_entry.id   AF-A0A9P6NCR4-F1
#
_cell.length_a   1.000
_cell.length_b   1.000
_cell.length_c   1.000
_cell.angle_alpha   90.00
_cell.angle_beta   90.00
_cell.angle_gamma   90.00
#
_symmetry.space_group_name_H-M   'P 1'
#
loop_
_entity.id
_entity.type
_entity.pdbx_description
1 polymer ?
#
loop_
_entity_poly.entity_id
_entity_poly.type
_entity_poly.pdbx_seq_one_letter_code
_entity_poly.pdbx_strand_id
1 'polypeptide(L)'
;MPHESTFTKPPKGLPINFYEPVWFNHILSASQKSEIADCDNVMFLPNAEQSLLGKAHPDEKLSDKKFSKKYWDEGSKVYDMDHKIEAEEDEDEDG
;
A
#
# COMPACT_ATOMS: atom_id res chain seq x y z
N MET A 1 -14.06 -15.27 -19.88
CA MET A 1 -13.50 -14.11 -20.60
C MET A 1 -13.38 -12.96 -19.61
N PRO A 2 -12.36 -12.10 -19.69
CA PRO A 2 -12.31 -10.88 -18.89
C PRO A 2 -13.53 -10.00 -19.22
N HIS A 3 -14.11 -9.36 -18.21
CA HIS A 3 -15.15 -8.35 -18.40
C HIS A 3 -14.56 -6.98 -18.07
N GLU A 4 -14.82 -5.99 -18.91
CA GLU A 4 -14.40 -4.60 -18.65
C GLU A 4 -15.09 -4.04 -17.42
N SER A 5 -14.34 -3.40 -16.53
CA SER A 5 -14.92 -2.78 -15.34
C SER A 5 -15.88 -1.65 -15.74
N THR A 6 -17.06 -1.58 -15.12
CA THR A 6 -17.94 -0.39 -15.22
C THR A 6 -17.46 0.77 -14.34
N PHE A 7 -16.50 0.52 -13.45
CA PHE A 7 -15.86 1.56 -12.64
C PHE A 7 -14.72 2.19 -13.45
N THR A 8 -14.87 3.47 -13.76
CA THR A 8 -13.91 4.22 -14.60
C THR A 8 -12.83 4.94 -13.81
N LYS A 9 -12.87 4.88 -12.47
CA LYS A 9 -11.91 5.52 -11.58
C LYS A 9 -11.33 4.47 -10.64
N PRO A 10 -10.01 4.53 -10.33
CA PRO A 10 -9.45 3.67 -9.30
C PRO A 10 -10.04 4.04 -7.93
N PRO A 11 -10.11 3.08 -6.99
CA PRO A 11 -10.33 3.41 -5.59
C PRO A 11 -9.22 4.36 -5.11
N LYS A 12 -9.54 5.23 -4.14
CA LYS A 12 -8.59 6.19 -3.57
C LYS A 12 -8.39 5.94 -2.09
N GLY A 13 -7.20 6.27 -1.58
CA GLY A 13 -6.84 6.16 -0.17
C GLY A 13 -6.62 4.73 0.32
N LEU A 14 -6.54 3.74 -0.57
CA LEU A 14 -6.17 2.38 -0.20
C LEU A 14 -4.63 2.25 -0.09
N PRO A 15 -4.13 1.37 0.80
CA PRO A 15 -2.71 1.05 0.92
C PRO A 15 -2.06 0.67 -0.41
N ILE A 16 -0.78 1.02 -0.59
CA ILE A 16 -0.11 0.93 -1.90
C ILE A 16 -0.19 -0.46 -2.55
N ASN A 17 -0.17 -1.53 -1.75
CA ASN A 17 -0.24 -2.90 -2.22
C ASN A 17 -1.65 -3.37 -2.66
N PHE A 18 -2.64 -2.48 -2.72
CA PHE A 18 -3.90 -2.69 -3.45
C PHE A 18 -3.77 -2.48 -4.96
N TYR A 19 -2.80 -1.67 -5.38
CA TYR A 19 -2.66 -1.28 -6.79
C TYR A 19 -1.66 -2.17 -7.49
N GLU A 20 -1.91 -2.44 -8.77
CA GLU A 20 -0.95 -3.20 -9.57
C GLU A 20 0.33 -2.37 -9.79
N PRO A 21 1.54 -2.92 -9.50
CA PRO A 21 2.79 -2.15 -9.53
C PRO A 21 3.13 -1.51 -10.87
N VAL A 22 2.93 -2.22 -12.00
CA VAL A 22 3.24 -1.68 -13.33
C VAL A 22 2.35 -0.49 -13.66
N TRP A 23 1.07 -0.58 -13.35
CA TRP A 23 0.10 0.51 -13.49
C TRP A 23 0.48 1.70 -12.61
N PHE A 24 0.76 1.46 -11.33
CA PHE A 24 1.16 2.52 -10.41
C PHE A 24 2.44 3.22 -10.88
N ASN A 25 3.47 2.47 -11.26
CA ASN A 25 4.79 3.01 -11.61
C ASN A 25 4.80 3.75 -12.96
N HIS A 26 4.14 3.19 -13.99
CA HIS A 26 4.31 3.67 -15.36
C HIS A 26 3.12 4.48 -15.90
N ILE A 27 1.94 4.38 -15.28
CA ILE A 27 0.74 5.06 -15.76
C ILE A 27 0.43 6.31 -14.93
N LEU A 28 0.64 6.26 -13.62
CA LEU A 28 0.38 7.40 -12.75
C LEU A 28 1.54 8.39 -12.75
N SER A 29 1.23 9.68 -12.92
CA SER A 29 2.14 10.77 -12.58
C SER A 29 2.36 10.85 -11.06
N ALA A 30 3.45 11.50 -10.63
CA ALA A 30 3.73 11.74 -9.21
C ALA A 30 2.54 12.32 -8.43
N SER A 31 1.86 13.33 -8.98
CA SER A 31 0.66 13.92 -8.35
C SER A 31 -0.49 12.93 -8.23
N GLN A 32 -0.67 12.05 -9.21
CA GLN A 32 -1.73 11.03 -9.17
C GLN A 32 -1.40 9.92 -8.18
N LYS A 33 -0.13 9.52 -8.07
CA LYS A 33 0.33 8.55 -7.07
C LYS A 33 -0.07 9.02 -5.66
N SER A 34 0.23 10.28 -5.31
CA SER A 34 -0.13 10.87 -4.01
C SER A 34 -1.64 11.09 -3.82
N GLU A 35 -2.41 11.35 -4.87
CA GLU A 35 -3.86 11.55 -4.75
C GLU A 35 -4.64 10.23 -4.63
N ILE A 36 -4.13 9.16 -5.22
CA ILE A 36 -4.84 7.88 -5.35
C ILE A 36 -4.45 6.92 -4.23
N ALA A 37 -3.16 6.74 -3.95
CA ALA A 37 -2.70 5.72 -3.02
C ALA A 37 -2.36 6.28 -1.64
N ASP A 38 -2.63 5.48 -0.62
CA ASP A 38 -1.94 5.63 0.67
C ASP A 38 -0.53 5.04 0.52
N CYS A 39 0.42 5.93 0.32
CA CYS A 39 1.84 5.65 0.14
C CYS A 39 2.59 5.51 1.48
N ASP A 40 1.89 5.44 2.62
CA ASP A 40 2.46 5.28 3.97
C ASP A 40 2.17 3.90 4.56
N ASN A 41 1.19 3.17 4.00
CA ASN A 41 0.73 1.90 4.56
C ASN A 41 0.73 0.74 3.55
N VAL A 42 0.84 -0.46 4.10
CA VAL A 42 0.65 -1.74 3.39
C VAL A 42 -0.39 -2.57 4.14
N MET A 43 -1.26 -3.27 3.39
CA MET A 43 -2.34 -4.07 3.99
C MET A 43 -2.09 -5.58 3.91
N PHE A 44 -1.48 -6.04 2.82
CA PHE A 44 -1.17 -7.46 2.64
C PHE A 44 0.20 -7.86 3.17
N LEU A 45 0.30 -9.12 3.59
CA LEU A 45 1.56 -9.80 3.82
C LEU A 45 2.37 -9.86 2.51
N PRO A 46 3.70 -10.03 2.59
CA PRO A 46 4.55 -10.21 1.40
C PRO A 46 4.04 -11.27 0.42
N ASN A 47 3.46 -12.34 0.96
CA ASN A 47 2.60 -13.24 0.20
C ASN A 47 1.14 -12.89 0.46
N ALA A 48 0.52 -12.14 -0.46
CA ALA A 48 -0.85 -11.68 -0.33
C ALA A 48 -1.87 -12.82 -0.20
N GLU A 49 -1.59 -14.02 -0.74
CA GLU A 49 -2.49 -15.17 -0.58
C GLU A 49 -2.68 -15.56 0.88
N GLN A 50 -1.67 -15.35 1.73
CA GLN A 50 -1.75 -15.63 3.15
C GLN A 50 -2.68 -14.66 3.88
N SER A 51 -2.82 -13.42 3.40
CA SER A 51 -3.74 -12.42 3.94
C SER A 51 -5.20 -12.67 3.55
N LEU A 52 -5.45 -13.51 2.54
CA LEU A 52 -6.79 -13.80 2.02
C LEU A 52 -7.32 -15.16 2.52
N LEU A 53 -6.60 -15.82 3.43
CA LEU A 53 -7.03 -17.08 4.02
C LEU A 53 -8.18 -16.86 5.00
N GLY A 54 -9.10 -17.83 5.10
CA GLY A 54 -10.19 -17.79 6.07
C GLY A 54 -9.73 -17.81 7.54
N LYS A 55 -8.45 -18.08 7.79
CA LYS A 55 -7.81 -17.95 9.10
C LYS A 55 -6.73 -16.88 9.01
N ALA A 56 -6.95 -15.78 9.73
CA ALA A 56 -6.02 -14.67 9.81
C ALA A 56 -4.63 -15.09 10.29
N HIS A 57 -3.60 -14.54 9.64
CA HIS A 57 -2.23 -14.65 10.11
C HIS A 57 -2.09 -13.96 11.49
N PRO A 58 -1.22 -14.42 12.41
CA PRO A 58 -1.06 -13.79 13.72
C PRO A 58 -0.75 -12.29 13.66
N ASP A 59 -0.01 -11.87 12.64
CA ASP A 59 0.37 -10.47 12.44
C ASP A 59 -0.78 -9.59 11.93
N GLU A 60 -1.87 -10.14 11.39
CA GLU A 60 -3.07 -9.36 11.04
C GLU A 60 -3.81 -8.84 12.28
N LYS A 61 -3.40 -9.26 13.48
CA LYS A 61 -3.88 -8.69 14.75
C LYS A 61 -3.09 -7.46 15.20
N LEU A 62 -2.00 -7.13 14.52
CA LEU A 62 -1.26 -5.90 14.76
C LEU A 62 -2.13 -4.70 14.36
N SER A 63 -1.88 -3.54 14.96
CA SER A 63 -2.44 -2.30 14.43
C SER A 63 -1.83 -2.01 13.06
N ASP A 64 -2.55 -1.29 12.21
CA ASP A 64 -2.11 -0.92 10.86
C ASP A 64 -0.71 -0.28 10.87
N LYS A 65 -0.44 0.67 11.79
CA LYS A 65 0.89 1.28 11.96
C LYS A 65 2.00 0.25 12.23
N LYS A 66 1.74 -0.74 13.10
CA LYS A 66 2.72 -1.79 13.44
C LYS A 66 2.89 -2.78 12.30
N PHE A 67 1.79 -3.13 11.62
CA PHE A 67 1.81 -4.00 10.45
C PHE A 67 2.59 -3.35 9.30
N SER A 68 2.23 -2.12 8.94
CA SER A 68 2.92 -1.33 7.92
C SER A 68 4.40 -1.23 8.23
N LYS A 69 4.80 -0.80 9.44
CA LYS A 69 6.22 -0.74 9.82
C LYS A 69 6.96 -2.07 9.66
N LYS A 70 6.30 -3.20 9.96
CA LYS A 70 6.91 -4.54 9.87
C LYS A 70 7.11 -5.01 8.43
N TYR A 71 6.20 -4.66 7.53
CA TYR A 71 6.16 -5.19 6.16
C TYR A 71 6.42 -4.14 5.08
N TRP A 72 6.69 -2.89 5.45
CA TRP A 72 6.84 -1.77 4.52
C TRP A 72 7.87 -2.06 3.44
N ASP A 73 9.11 -2.38 3.82
CA ASP A 73 10.21 -2.58 2.86
C ASP A 73 9.86 -3.65 1.82
N GLU A 74 9.34 -4.80 2.27
CA GLU A 74 9.02 -5.92 1.39
C GLU A 74 7.72 -5.67 0.59
N GLY A 75 6.72 -5.04 1.21
CA GLY A 75 5.42 -4.75 0.59
C GLY A 75 5.48 -3.58 -0.40
N SER A 76 6.43 -2.67 -0.25
CA SER A 76 6.63 -1.51 -1.12
C SER A 76 7.74 -1.70 -2.17
N LYS A 77 8.57 -2.76 -2.06
CA LYS A 77 9.78 -2.97 -2.90
C LYS A 77 9.60 -2.86 -4.42
N VAL A 78 8.39 -3.10 -4.92
CA VAL A 78 8.07 -3.09 -6.36
C VAL A 78 7.48 -1.77 -6.84
N TYR A 79 7.25 -0.81 -5.93
CA TYR A 79 6.67 0.49 -6.23
C TYR A 79 7.76 1.56 -6.27
N ASP A 80 7.67 2.42 -7.28
CA ASP A 80 8.51 3.61 -7.41
C ASP A 80 7.94 4.76 -6.57
N MET A 81 8.67 5.06 -5.50
CA MET A 81 8.32 6.01 -4.44
C MET A 81 9.08 7.34 -4.55
N ASP A 82 9.78 7.62 -5.66
CA ASP A 82 10.62 8.82 -5.83
C ASP A 82 9.85 10.16 -5.67
N HIS A 83 8.52 10.10 -5.76
CA HIS A 83 7.63 11.23 -5.57
C HIS A 83 7.41 11.62 -4.10
N LYS A 84 7.73 10.74 -3.15
CA LYS A 84 7.63 11.02 -1.72
C LYS A 84 8.87 11.82 -1.29
N ILE A 85 8.65 13.05 -0.84
CA ILE A 85 9.66 13.81 -0.11
C ILE A 85 9.54 13.35 1.34
N GLU A 86 10.58 12.74 1.89
CA GLU A 86 10.62 12.41 3.32
C GLU A 86 10.49 13.70 4.12
N ALA A 87 9.37 13.84 4.85
CA ALA A 87 9.31 14.78 5.95
C ALA A 87 10.09 14.16 7.10
N GLU A 88 11.01 14.90 7.71
CA GLU A 88 11.72 14.42 8.90
C GLU A 88 10.69 14.02 9.96
N GLU A 89 10.76 12.77 10.43
CA GLU A 89 9.89 12.27 11.48
C GLU A 89 10.16 13.08 12.76
N ASP A 90 9.23 13.95 13.15
CA ASP A 90 9.18 14.40 14.54
C ASP A 90 8.97 13.13 15.39
N GLU A 91 9.96 12.81 16.22
CA GLU A 91 9.89 11.73 17.20
C GLU A 91 8.71 12.02 18.14
N ASP A 92 7.53 11.49 17.81
CA ASP A 92 6.39 11.47 18.72
C ASP A 92 6.77 10.63 19.95
N GLU A 93 7.20 11.33 21.00
CA GLU A 93 7.42 10.83 22.35
C GLU A 93 6.10 10.26 22.89
N ASP A 94 6.15 8.98 23.28
CA ASP A 94 5.07 8.15 23.82
C ASP A 94 4.29 8.86 24.95
N GLY A 95 2.95 8.92 24.85
CA GLY A 95 2.05 9.50 25.85
C GLY A 95 0.72 8.75 25.95
#